data_AF-A0A2D5HZZ6-F1
#
_entry.id   AF-A0A2D5HZZ6-F1
#
_cell.length_a   1.000
_cell.length_b   1.000
_cell.length_c   1.000
_cell.angle_alpha   90.00
_cell.angle_beta   90.00
_cell.angle_gamma   90.00
#
_symmetry.space_group_name_H-M   'P 1'
#
loop_
_entity.id
_entity.type
_entity.pdbx_description
1 polymer ?
#
loop_
_entity_poly.entity_id
_entity_poly.type
_entity_poly.pdbx_seq_one_letter_code
_entity_poly.pdbx_strand_id
1 'polypeptide(L)'
;MLFYSTNFSCIEIDGPDSRDFLQKQLSNDISALDLSDQSKKGAQLVQTSCYCDAKGRLISLLKICRKEDNHYFIIVPKSLSSTVINRLKMFKLRASLNITDSSDQVTVSGYTSERPDSTEFFDDLTTEYFKFFEDTKGKTQGKGWVFTRP
;
A
#
# COMPACT_ATOMS: atom_id res chain seq x y z
N MET A 1 -13.65 15.33 -6.10
CA MET A 1 -12.48 15.72 -6.90
C MET A 1 -11.44 14.60 -6.91
N LEU A 2 -11.01 14.14 -8.09
CA LEU A 2 -9.88 13.23 -8.28
C LEU A 2 -8.57 14.03 -8.31
N PHE A 3 -7.55 13.56 -7.60
CA PHE A 3 -6.20 14.11 -7.61
C PHE A 3 -5.22 13.02 -8.04
N TYR A 4 -4.44 13.29 -9.09
CA TYR A 4 -3.33 12.44 -9.48
C TYR A 4 -2.07 12.91 -8.76
N SER A 5 -1.38 12.02 -8.04
CA SER A 5 -0.12 12.36 -7.38
C SER A 5 1.02 11.53 -7.96
N THR A 6 1.90 12.18 -8.71
CA THR A 6 3.10 11.56 -9.30
C THR A 6 4.27 11.41 -8.32
N ASN A 7 4.08 11.89 -7.08
CA ASN A 7 5.14 11.97 -6.07
C ASN A 7 5.19 10.77 -5.12
N PHE A 8 4.40 9.72 -5.39
CA PHE A 8 4.44 8.48 -4.63
C PHE A 8 5.00 7.34 -5.48
N SER A 9 5.62 6.40 -4.78
CA SER A 9 6.17 5.17 -5.29
C SER A 9 5.48 3.99 -4.63
N CYS A 10 5.41 2.87 -5.35
CA CYS A 10 4.83 1.64 -4.85
C CYS A 10 5.88 0.53 -4.87
N ILE A 11 6.09 -0.06 -3.70
CA ILE A 11 6.99 -1.18 -3.48
C ILE A 11 6.12 -2.41 -3.27
N GLU A 12 6.35 -3.43 -4.09
CA GLU A 12 5.67 -4.73 -4.02
C GLU A 12 6.53 -5.72 -3.23
N ILE A 13 5.90 -6.41 -2.29
CA ILE A 13 6.55 -7.40 -1.43
C ILE A 13 5.69 -8.65 -1.41
N ASP A 14 6.18 -9.70 -2.06
CA ASP A 14 5.53 -11.00 -2.20
C ASP A 14 6.40 -12.13 -1.66
N GLY A 15 5.78 -13.17 -1.12
CA GLY A 15 6.45 -14.41 -0.73
C GLY A 15 6.16 -14.84 0.71
N PRO A 16 6.36 -16.13 1.03
CA PRO A 16 5.83 -16.76 2.25
C PRO A 16 6.26 -16.08 3.56
N ASP A 17 7.43 -15.46 3.60
CA ASP A 17 7.95 -14.80 4.80
C ASP A 17 7.61 -13.31 4.89
N SER A 18 6.83 -12.77 3.93
CA SER A 18 6.55 -11.34 3.81
C SER A 18 5.91 -10.74 5.06
N ARG A 19 4.92 -11.41 5.66
CA ARG A 19 4.25 -10.95 6.89
C ARG A 19 5.23 -10.82 8.05
N ASP A 20 5.94 -11.89 8.37
CA ASP A 20 6.86 -11.94 9.51
C ASP A 20 8.07 -11.02 9.32
N PHE A 21 8.51 -10.86 8.07
CA PHE A 21 9.52 -9.89 7.70
C PHE A 21 9.02 -8.47 7.95
N LEU A 22 7.85 -8.11 7.42
CA LEU A 22 7.27 -6.77 7.55
C LEU A 22 6.95 -6.41 9.00
N GLN A 23 6.48 -7.37 9.79
CA GLN A 23 6.22 -7.20 11.23
C GLN A 23 7.47 -6.80 12.01
N LYS A 24 8.67 -7.20 11.55
CA LYS A 24 9.96 -6.85 12.16
C LYS A 24 10.54 -5.54 11.64
N GLN A 25 10.02 -5.01 10.53
CA GLN A 25 10.51 -3.80 9.88
C GLN A 25 9.66 -2.57 10.18
N LEU A 26 8.36 -2.75 10.38
CA LEU A 26 7.38 -1.67 10.52
C LEU A 26 6.90 -1.51 11.96
N SER A 27 6.43 -0.31 12.31
CA SER A 27 5.97 0.00 13.67
C SER A 27 4.64 -0.62 14.06
N ASN A 28 3.76 -0.81 13.09
CA ASN A 28 2.39 -1.26 13.32
C ASN A 28 2.25 -2.77 13.14
N ASP A 29 1.24 -3.33 13.80
CA ASP A 29 0.87 -4.74 13.67
C ASP A 29 0.38 -5.04 12.25
N ILE A 30 1.07 -5.92 11.54
CA ILE A 30 0.74 -6.34 10.17
C ILE A 30 -0.38 -7.40 10.19
N SER A 31 -0.58 -8.10 11.31
CA SER A 31 -1.70 -9.03 11.47
C SER A 31 -3.07 -8.36 11.42
N ALA A 32 -3.13 -7.05 11.73
CA ALA A 32 -4.36 -6.28 11.61
C ALA A 32 -4.90 -6.21 10.16
N LEU A 33 -4.04 -6.44 9.16
CA LEU A 33 -4.39 -6.55 7.75
C LEU A 33 -4.90 -7.97 7.36
N ASP A 34 -5.08 -8.87 8.32
CA ASP A 34 -5.63 -10.19 8.07
C ASP A 34 -7.11 -10.19 7.75
N LEU A 35 -7.43 -10.84 6.63
CA LEU A 35 -8.79 -11.12 6.19
C LEU A 35 -9.43 -12.33 6.92
N SER A 36 -8.78 -12.85 7.98
CA SER A 36 -9.28 -13.99 8.75
C SER A 36 -10.63 -13.71 9.41
N ASP A 37 -10.93 -12.43 9.66
CA ASP A 37 -12.22 -12.00 10.15
C ASP A 37 -13.13 -11.60 8.97
N GLN A 38 -14.09 -12.47 8.65
CA GLN A 38 -15.09 -12.24 7.60
C GLN A 38 -15.94 -10.99 7.85
N SER A 39 -15.95 -10.45 9.08
CA SER A 39 -16.53 -9.15 9.43
C SER A 39 -15.80 -7.96 8.80
N LYS A 40 -14.54 -8.12 8.36
CA LYS A 40 -13.66 -7.04 7.92
C LYS A 40 -13.48 -6.99 6.40
N LYS A 41 -14.43 -7.54 5.64
CA LYS A 41 -14.38 -7.81 4.19
C LYS A 41 -14.15 -6.61 3.25
N GLY A 42 -13.80 -5.43 3.77
CA GLY A 42 -13.12 -4.43 2.96
C GLY A 42 -12.45 -3.30 3.76
N ALA A 43 -12.84 -3.06 5.01
CA ALA A 43 -12.42 -1.85 5.75
C ALA A 43 -10.97 -1.85 6.27
N GLN A 44 -10.26 -2.98 6.26
CA GLN A 44 -8.94 -3.09 6.93
C GLN A 44 -7.86 -3.70 6.04
N LEU A 45 -7.93 -3.43 4.73
CA LEU A 45 -6.89 -3.82 3.76
C LEU A 45 -5.72 -2.82 3.71
N VAL A 46 -5.83 -1.69 4.40
CA VAL A 46 -4.85 -0.61 4.43
C VAL A 46 -4.58 -0.19 5.86
N GLN A 47 -3.32 0.13 6.15
CA GLN A 47 -2.98 0.89 7.34
C GLN A 47 -1.82 1.85 7.08
N THR A 48 -1.79 2.93 7.86
CA THR A 48 -0.63 3.81 7.93
C THR A 48 0.37 3.22 8.92
N SER A 49 1.64 3.14 8.53
CA SER A 49 2.73 2.63 9.36
C SER A 49 3.97 3.50 9.18
N CYS A 50 4.98 3.32 10.02
CA CYS A 50 6.25 3.97 9.84
C CYS A 50 7.41 2.98 9.73
N TYR A 51 8.40 3.36 8.93
CA TYR A 51 9.68 2.67 8.83
C TYR A 51 10.73 3.48 9.60
N CYS A 52 11.36 2.85 10.58
CA CYS A 52 12.32 3.47 11.48
C CYS A 52 13.70 2.83 11.34
N ASP A 53 14.74 3.57 11.73
CA ASP A 53 16.06 2.99 11.92
C ASP A 53 16.15 2.21 13.24
N ALA A 54 17.28 1.52 13.45
CA ALA A 54 17.54 0.75 14.67
C ALA A 54 17.61 1.62 15.95
N LYS A 55 17.69 2.95 15.82
CA LYS A 55 17.66 3.91 16.94
C LYS A 55 16.26 4.51 17.16
N GLY A 56 15.25 4.04 16.42
CA GLY A 56 13.88 4.55 16.49
C GLY A 56 13.64 5.86 15.75
N ARG A 57 14.58 6.32 14.90
CA ARG A 57 14.39 7.54 14.09
C ARG A 57 13.56 7.22 12.86
N LEU A 58 12.54 8.05 12.61
CA LEU A 58 11.67 7.91 11.45
C LEU A 58 12.46 8.08 10.15
N ILE A 59 12.40 7.08 9.28
CA ILE A 59 12.93 7.13 7.91
C ILE A 59 11.83 7.54 6.94
N SER A 60 10.65 6.91 7.05
CA SER A 60 9.52 7.19 6.17
C SER A 60 8.20 6.87 6.84
N LEU A 61 7.21 7.75 6.63
CA LEU A 61 5.81 7.43 6.86
C LEU A 61 5.25 6.79 5.58
N LEU A 62 4.53 5.69 5.72
CA LEU A 62 4.07 4.89 4.59
C LEU A 62 2.66 4.35 4.81
N LYS A 63 1.98 4.03 3.71
CA LYS A 63 0.80 3.18 3.75
C LYS A 63 1.18 1.79 3.31
N ILE A 64 0.72 0.78 4.03
CA ILE A 64 0.86 -0.61 3.65
C ILE A 64 -0.53 -1.18 3.39
N CYS A 65 -0.64 -1.90 2.28
CA CYS A 65 -1.89 -2.50 1.83
C CYS A 65 -1.66 -3.99 1.58
N ARG A 66 -2.61 -4.83 1.96
CA ARG A 66 -2.57 -6.25 1.61
C ARG A 66 -3.34 -6.47 0.30
N LYS A 67 -2.72 -7.18 -0.64
CA LYS A 67 -3.37 -7.62 -1.88
C LYS A 67 -4.05 -8.98 -1.70
N GLU A 68 -3.27 -9.94 -1.23
CA GLU A 68 -3.65 -11.34 -1.06
C GLU A 68 -2.74 -11.96 0.01
N ASP A 69 -2.84 -13.26 0.23
CA ASP A 69 -1.97 -13.95 1.18
C ASP A 69 -0.51 -13.75 0.80
N ASN A 70 0.28 -13.29 1.76
CA ASN A 70 1.72 -13.10 1.61
C ASN A 70 2.13 -12.12 0.49
N HIS A 71 1.25 -11.16 0.16
CA HIS A 71 1.49 -10.16 -0.87
C HIS A 71 1.01 -8.79 -0.39
N TYR A 72 1.97 -7.86 -0.29
CA TYR A 72 1.77 -6.51 0.23
C TYR A 72 2.28 -5.44 -0.73
N PHE A 73 1.63 -4.29 -0.70
CA PHE A 73 2.11 -3.06 -1.30
C PHE A 73 2.46 -2.03 -0.23
N ILE A 74 3.55 -1.32 -0.45
CA ILE A 74 3.98 -0.21 0.38
C ILE A 74 4.03 1.05 -0.47
N ILE A 75 3.26 2.05 -0.08
CA ILE A 75 3.26 3.37 -0.71
C ILE A 75 4.09 4.31 0.13
N VAL A 76 5.09 4.91 -0.52
CA VAL A 76 6.04 5.85 0.07
C VAL A 76 6.23 7.06 -0.83
N PRO A 77 6.68 8.20 -0.30
CA PRO A 77 7.15 9.31 -1.13
C PRO A 77 8.24 8.83 -2.09
N LYS A 78 8.17 9.25 -3.36
CA LYS A 78 9.07 8.82 -4.44
C LYS A 78 10.54 9.09 -4.12
N SER A 79 10.83 10.20 -3.43
CA SER A 79 12.18 10.55 -2.95
C SER A 79 12.76 9.56 -1.93
N LEU A 80 11.91 8.82 -1.21
CA LEU A 80 12.31 7.87 -0.18
C LEU A 80 12.27 6.41 -0.65
N SER A 81 11.69 6.12 -1.82
CA SER A 81 11.53 4.76 -2.35
C SER A 81 12.83 3.96 -2.37
N SER A 82 13.86 4.51 -3.01
CA SER A 82 15.17 3.85 -3.14
C SER A 82 15.82 3.58 -1.77
N THR A 83 15.67 4.51 -0.83
CA THR A 83 16.20 4.37 0.54
C THR A 83 15.49 3.25 1.28
N VAL A 84 14.16 3.20 1.20
CA VAL A 84 13.35 2.15 1.84
C VAL A 84 13.67 0.78 1.23
N ILE A 85 13.67 0.65 -0.10
CA ILE A 85 13.97 -0.61 -0.79
C ILE A 85 15.37 -1.13 -0.42
N ASN A 86 16.39 -0.27 -0.45
CA ASN A 86 17.75 -0.69 -0.15
C ASN A 86 17.88 -1.21 1.28
N ARG A 87 17.22 -0.58 2.25
CA ARG A 87 17.24 -1.04 3.64
C ARG A 87 16.44 -2.32 3.83
N LEU A 88 15.26 -2.46 3.23
CA LEU A 88 14.51 -3.71 3.28
C LEU A 88 15.33 -4.88 2.68
N LYS A 89 16.02 -4.65 1.57
CA LYS A 89 16.93 -5.65 0.96
C LYS A 89 18.08 -6.04 1.89
N MET A 90 18.64 -5.11 2.67
CA MET A 90 19.69 -5.41 3.64
C MET A 90 19.22 -6.41 4.71
N PHE A 91 17.95 -6.35 5.11
CA PHE A 91 17.38 -7.24 6.14
C PHE A 91 16.75 -8.53 5.57
N LYS A 92 16.76 -8.72 4.24
CA LYS A 92 16.14 -9.89 3.57
C LYS A 92 16.91 -11.21 3.76
N LEU A 93 18.16 -11.21 4.24
CA LEU A 93 19.17 -12.31 4.15
C LEU A 93 18.73 -13.78 4.37
N ARG A 94 17.56 -14.06 4.95
CA ARG A 94 16.98 -15.42 5.07
C ARG A 94 15.49 -15.52 4.76
N ALA A 95 14.84 -14.41 4.44
CA ALA A 95 13.42 -14.38 4.13
C ALA A 95 13.18 -14.75 2.67
N SER A 96 12.36 -15.77 2.46
CA SER A 96 11.82 -16.14 1.16
C SER A 96 10.71 -15.16 0.77
N LEU A 97 11.14 -14.04 0.18
CA LEU A 97 10.27 -12.99 -0.34
C LEU A 97 10.97 -12.22 -1.46
N ASN A 98 10.22 -11.51 -2.29
CA ASN A 98 10.71 -10.57 -3.29
C ASN A 98 10.38 -9.14 -2.87
N ILE A 99 11.20 -8.19 -3.33
CA ILE A 99 11.00 -6.76 -3.11
C ILE A 99 11.25 -6.08 -4.44
N THR A 100 10.17 -5.57 -5.03
CA THR A 100 10.17 -5.00 -6.39
C THR A 100 9.70 -3.54 -6.32
N ASP A 101 10.38 -2.66 -7.05
CA ASP A 101 9.86 -1.31 -7.28
C ASP A 101 8.87 -1.38 -8.44
N SER A 102 7.58 -1.22 -8.13
CA SER A 102 6.48 -1.26 -9.10
C SER A 102 5.97 0.14 -9.42
N SER A 103 6.71 1.20 -9.07
CA SER A 103 6.31 2.61 -9.25
C SER A 103 5.94 2.99 -10.70
N ASP A 104 6.56 2.35 -11.70
CA ASP A 104 6.25 2.62 -13.11
C ASP A 104 5.01 1.87 -13.61
N GLN A 105 4.63 0.79 -12.92
CA GLN A 105 3.47 -0.04 -13.25
C GLN A 105 2.22 0.36 -12.47
N VAL A 106 2.41 1.13 -11.40
CA VAL A 106 1.41 1.47 -10.39
C VAL A 106 1.27 2.97 -10.29
N THR A 107 0.09 3.50 -10.63
CA THR A 107 -0.22 4.92 -10.44
C THR A 107 -1.04 5.16 -9.19
N VAL A 108 -0.48 5.91 -8.24
CA VAL A 108 -1.15 6.32 -7.00
C VAL A 108 -2.00 7.57 -7.25
N SER A 109 -3.32 7.45 -7.06
CA SER A 109 -4.28 8.54 -7.20
C SER A 109 -5.10 8.69 -5.91
N GLY A 110 -5.47 9.92 -5.56
CA GLY A 110 -6.38 10.22 -4.46
C GLY A 110 -7.76 10.58 -5.00
N TYR A 111 -8.81 10.11 -4.35
CA TYR A 111 -10.17 10.60 -4.60
C TYR A 111 -10.73 11.20 -3.32
N THR A 112 -11.34 12.37 -3.45
CA THR A 112 -12.09 13.02 -2.38
C THR A 112 -13.49 13.30 -2.93
N SER A 113 -14.55 13.12 -2.16
CA SER A 113 -15.88 13.64 -2.51
C SER A 113 -16.42 14.46 -1.33
N GLU A 114 -17.06 15.58 -1.63
CA GLU A 114 -17.74 16.40 -0.63
C GLU A 114 -19.16 15.89 -0.32
N ARG A 115 -19.63 14.91 -1.10
CA ARG A 115 -20.92 14.24 -0.91
C ARG A 115 -20.72 12.72 -0.87
N PRO A 116 -21.20 12.03 0.18
CA PRO A 116 -21.13 10.57 0.29
C PRO A 116 -22.16 9.84 -0.60
N ASP A 117 -23.10 10.55 -1.25
CA ASP A 117 -24.24 9.94 -1.95
C ASP A 117 -24.09 9.88 -3.49
N SER A 118 -23.03 10.44 -4.06
CA SER A 118 -22.82 10.46 -5.53
C SER A 118 -21.81 9.42 -5.99
N THR A 119 -21.74 8.30 -5.27
CA THR A 119 -20.70 7.29 -5.39
C THR A 119 -21.19 6.05 -6.11
N GLU A 120 -22.03 6.10 -7.15
CA GLU A 120 -22.47 4.86 -7.84
C GLU A 120 -21.31 3.97 -8.36
N PHE A 121 -20.10 4.52 -8.55
CA PHE A 121 -18.85 3.77 -8.83
C PHE A 121 -18.01 3.38 -7.61
N PHE A 122 -18.27 4.02 -6.47
CA PHE A 122 -17.45 4.06 -5.26
C PHE A 122 -18.28 3.93 -3.96
N ASP A 123 -19.54 3.49 -4.02
CA ASP A 123 -20.53 3.51 -2.90
C ASP A 123 -20.08 2.58 -1.77
N ASP A 124 -19.25 1.60 -2.11
CA ASP A 124 -18.54 0.71 -1.17
C ASP A 124 -17.31 1.35 -0.51
N LEU A 125 -16.90 2.59 -0.87
CA LEU A 125 -15.61 3.19 -0.47
C LEU A 125 -15.67 4.12 0.77
N THR A 126 -16.66 3.97 1.64
CA THR A 126 -16.91 4.84 2.82
C THR A 126 -15.87 4.74 3.96
N THR A 127 -14.82 3.95 3.81
CA THR A 127 -13.71 3.68 4.75
C THR A 127 -12.40 3.77 3.96
N GLU A 128 -11.21 3.74 4.58
CA GLU A 128 -9.96 3.70 3.81
C GLU A 128 -9.85 2.38 3.00
N TYR A 129 -10.39 2.35 1.79
CA TYR A 129 -10.41 1.17 0.94
C TYR A 129 -9.31 1.26 -0.12
N PHE A 130 -8.65 0.12 -0.36
CA PHE A 130 -7.73 -0.08 -1.47
C PHE A 130 -8.43 -0.95 -2.50
N LYS A 131 -8.70 -0.39 -3.67
CA LYS A 131 -9.38 -1.12 -4.75
C LYS A 131 -8.52 -1.12 -6.00
N PHE A 132 -8.31 -2.33 -6.51
CA PHE A 132 -7.58 -2.60 -7.73
C PHE A 132 -8.48 -2.22 -8.91
N PHE A 133 -8.01 -1.34 -9.78
CA PHE A 133 -8.68 -1.07 -11.05
C PHE A 133 -7.70 -1.24 -12.20
N GLU A 134 -8.07 -2.07 -13.18
CA GLU A 134 -7.43 -2.08 -14.49
C GLU A 134 -8.20 -1.11 -15.38
N ASP A 135 -7.58 0.02 -15.71
CA ASP A 135 -8.16 0.97 -16.64
C ASP A 135 -8.14 0.38 -18.06
N THR A 136 -9.30 -0.08 -18.52
CA THR A 136 -9.52 -0.56 -19.89
C THR A 136 -10.02 0.53 -20.83
N LYS A 137 -10.18 1.78 -20.36
CA LYS A 137 -10.69 2.90 -21.16
C LYS A 137 -9.78 4.14 -21.08
N GLY A 138 -8.55 3.94 -21.56
CA GLY A 138 -7.88 4.91 -22.43
C GLY A 138 -7.55 6.28 -21.82
N LYS A 139 -6.46 6.33 -21.04
CA LYS A 139 -5.38 7.33 -21.26
C LYS A 139 -4.06 7.00 -20.54
N THR A 140 -4.05 5.97 -19.72
CA THR A 140 -2.83 5.38 -19.15
C THR A 140 -3.01 3.85 -19.11
N GLN A 141 -2.29 3.13 -19.97
CA GLN A 141 -2.17 1.68 -19.84
C GLN A 141 -1.37 1.40 -18.56
N GLY A 142 -2.06 1.17 -17.44
CA GLY A 142 -1.42 0.92 -16.15
C GLY A 142 -2.42 0.57 -15.06
N LYS A 143 -1.96 -0.17 -14.04
CA LYS A 143 -2.77 -0.50 -12.86
C LYS A 143 -2.90 0.77 -12.00
N GLY A 144 -4.11 1.26 -11.83
CA GLY A 144 -4.43 2.49 -11.10
C GLY A 144 -4.96 2.20 -9.70
N TRP A 145 -4.58 3.02 -8.73
CA TRP A 145 -4.94 2.83 -7.32
C TRP A 145 -5.56 4.11 -6.79
N VAL A 146 -6.68 3.97 -6.08
CA VAL A 146 -7.38 5.10 -5.48
C VAL A 146 -7.26 4.99 -3.96
N PHE A 147 -6.63 5.98 -3.34
CA PHE A 147 -6.70 6.21 -1.90
C PHE A 147 -7.87 7.15 -1.65
N THR A 148 -8.92 6.64 -1.00
CA THR A 148 -9.93 7.51 -0.39
C THR A 148 -9.57 7.71 1.07
N ARG A 149 -9.68 8.96 1.53
CA ARG A 149 -9.81 9.28 2.95
C ARG A 149 -11.30 9.59 3.17
N PRO A 150 -11.90 9.16 4.29
CA PRO A 150 -13.24 9.63 4.66
C PRO A 150 -13.29 11.15 4.81
#